data_AF-A0A542HVC0-F1
#
_entry.id   AF-A0A542HVC0-F1
#
_cell.length_a   1.000
_cell.length_b   1.000
_cell.length_c   1.000
_cell.angle_alpha   90.00
_cell.angle_beta   90.00
_cell.angle_gamma   90.00
#
_symmetry.space_group_name_H-M   'P 1'
#
loop_
_entity.id
_entity.type
_entity.pdbx_description
1 polymer ?
#
loop_
_entity_poly.entity_id
_entity_poly.type
_entity_poly.pdbx_seq_one_letter_code
_entity_poly.pdbx_strand_id
1 'polypeptide(L)' 'MAYEVDLAVRVEDALDELPQEGRQEVMETIAAALVRPREWPELGGWHAAVIFGPRSWVSFTAFLGGIEVIDVGWAG' A
#
# COMPACT_ATOMS: atom_id res chain seq x y z
N MET A 1 3.94 13.99 -12.75
CA MET A 1 4.88 12.90 -12.41
C MET A 1 4.02 11.71 -12.02
N ALA A 2 4.19 10.58 -12.69
CA ALA A 2 3.58 9.33 -12.23
C ALA A 2 4.51 8.75 -11.16
N TYR A 3 3.95 8.34 -10.03
CA TYR A 3 4.68 7.61 -8.99
C TYR A 3 4.49 6.11 -9.21
N GLU A 4 5.53 5.35 -8.89
CA GLU A 4 5.55 3.89 -8.99
C GLU A 4 5.00 3.25 -7.72
N VAL A 5 4.38 2.08 -7.88
CA VAL A 5 3.91 1.24 -6.79
C VAL A 5 4.47 -0.15 -7.03
N ASP A 6 5.40 -0.55 -6.18
CA ASP A 6 5.92 -1.91 -6.15
C ASP A 6 5.13 -2.71 -5.11
N LEU A 7 4.78 -3.95 -5.45
CA LEU A 7 4.11 -4.87 -4.54
C LEU A 7 5.09 -5.97 -4.16
N ALA A 8 5.29 -6.19 -2.87
CA ALA A 8 5.97 -7.40 -2.42
C ALA A 8 5.18 -8.64 -2.87
N VAL A 9 5.86 -9.73 -3.21
CA VAL A 9 5.20 -10.98 -3.68
C VAL A 9 4.07 -11.43 -2.74
N ARG A 10 4.28 -11.32 -1.43
CA ARG A 10 3.27 -11.68 -0.42
C ARG A 10 2.01 -10.80 -0.46
N VAL A 11 2.14 -9.57 -0.94
CA VAL A 11 1.01 -8.64 -1.14
C VAL A 11 0.23 -9.03 -2.38
N GLU A 12 0.90 -9.45 -3.46
CA GLU A 12 0.23 -9.98 -4.65
C GLU A 12 -0.59 -11.22 -4.29
N ASP A 13 0.02 -12.18 -3.57
CA ASP A 13 -0.66 -13.38 -3.07
C ASP A 13 -1.88 -13.02 -2.20
N ALA A 14 -1.71 -12.09 -1.24
CA ALA A 14 -2.80 -11.65 -0.37
C ALA A 14 -3.94 -10.98 -1.15
N LEU A 15 -3.64 -10.18 -2.18
CA LEU A 15 -4.65 -9.53 -3.02
C LEU A 15 -5.46 -10.53 -3.85
N ASP A 16 -4.85 -11.62 -4.28
CA ASP A 16 -5.51 -12.67 -5.06
C ASP A 16 -6.39 -13.59 -4.19
N GLU A 17 -6.11 -13.71 -2.89
CA GLU A 17 -6.94 -14.44 -1.92
C GLU A 17 -8.18 -13.65 -1.45
N LEU A 18 -8.18 -12.33 -1.62
CA LEU A 18 -9.29 -11.48 -1.17
C LEU A 18 -10.53 -11.60 -2.07
N PRO A 19 -11.75 -11.51 -1.50
CA PRO A 19 -12.95 -11.29 -2.31
C PRO A 19 -12.86 -9.93 -3.03
N GLN A 20 -13.66 -9.77 -4.09
CA GLN A 20 -13.59 -8.61 -4.97
C GLN A 20 -13.73 -7.28 -4.21
N GLU A 21 -14.62 -7.21 -3.22
CA GLU A 21 -14.81 -6.00 -2.41
C GLU A 21 -13.57 -5.66 -1.58
N GLY A 22 -12.92 -6.68 -0.99
CA GLY A 22 -11.69 -6.52 -0.22
C GLY A 22 -10.53 -6.08 -1.09
N ARG A 23 -10.35 -6.73 -2.24
CA ARG A 23 -9.34 -6.35 -3.23
C ARG A 23 -9.53 -4.91 -3.70
N GLN A 24 -10.76 -4.50 -4.01
CA GLN A 24 -11.04 -3.12 -4.41
C GLN A 24 -10.66 -2.12 -3.30
N GLU A 25 -11.07 -2.38 -2.07
CA GLU A 25 -10.81 -1.46 -0.95
C GLU A 25 -9.32 -1.32 -0.63
N VAL A 26 -8.56 -2.43 -0.71
CA VAL A 26 -7.10 -2.39 -0.56
C VAL A 26 -6.46 -1.58 -1.69
N MET A 27 -6.87 -1.78 -2.94
CA MET A 27 -6.35 -0.99 -4.08
C MET A 27 -6.66 0.51 -3.94
N GLU A 28 -7.86 0.87 -3.48
CA GLU A 28 -8.22 2.25 -3.17
C GLU A 28 -7.34 2.84 -2.06
N THR A 29 -7.02 2.02 -1.05
CA THR A 29 -6.10 2.41 0.04
C THR A 29 -4.67 2.62 -0.48
N ILE A 30 -4.14 1.73 -1.32
CA ILE A 30 -2.83 1.91 -1.99
C ILE A 30 -2.83 3.21 -2.81
N ALA A 31 -3.89 3.46 -3.59
CA ALA A 31 -4.01 4.70 -4.35
C ALA A 31 -4.03 5.94 -3.45
N ALA A 32 -4.67 5.84 -2.27
CA ALA A 32 -4.68 6.92 -1.28
C ALA A 32 -3.28 7.22 -0.71
N ALA A 33 -2.44 6.21 -0.47
CA ALA A 33 -1.03 6.43 -0.12
C ALA A 33 -0.30 7.17 -1.24
N LEU A 34 -0.48 6.73 -2.49
CA LEU A 34 0.25 7.27 -3.64
C LEU A 34 -0.02 8.75 -3.90
N VAL A 35 -1.26 9.23 -3.67
CA VAL A 35 -1.63 10.64 -3.89
C VAL A 35 -1.17 11.59 -2.79
N ARG A 36 -0.51 11.09 -1.73
CA ARG A 36 0.02 11.91 -0.63
C ARG A 36 1.54 11.76 -0.42
N PRO A 37 2.39 12.10 -1.42
CA PRO A 37 3.85 11.99 -1.29
C PRO A 37 4.48 12.75 -0.12
N ARG A 38 3.80 13.79 0.38
CA ARG A 38 4.28 14.59 1.53
C ARG A 38 4.12 13.86 2.86
N GLU A 39 3.30 12.82 2.90
CA GLU A 39 3.02 11.99 4.08
C GLU A 39 3.82 10.68 4.06
N TRP A 40 4.64 10.46 3.03
CA TRP A 40 5.46 9.26 2.91
C TRP A 40 6.54 9.22 4.00
N PRO A 41 6.93 8.00 4.44
CA PRO A 41 8.07 7.86 5.35
C PRO A 41 9.38 8.31 4.67
N GLU A 42 10.42 8.51 5.48
CA GLU A 42 11.74 8.89 4.97
C GLU A 42 12.28 7.87 3.96
N LEU A 43 12.82 8.39 2.85
CA LEU A 43 13.35 7.56 1.76
C LEU A 43 14.53 6.71 2.23
N GLY A 44 14.51 5.41 1.91
CA GLY A 44 15.62 4.49 2.21
C GLY A 44 15.82 4.22 3.71
N GLY A 45 14.86 4.63 4.56
CA GLY A 45 14.84 4.30 5.98
C GLY A 45 14.22 2.93 6.26
N TRP A 46 14.36 2.46 7.50
CA TRP A 46 13.69 1.24 8.00
C TRP A 46 12.25 1.51 8.44
N HIS A 47 11.78 2.75 8.33
CA HIS A 47 10.47 3.16 8.78
C HIS A 47 9.42 2.86 7.71
N ALA A 48 8.53 1.92 8.01
CA ALA A 48 7.31 1.73 7.24
C ALA A 48 6.20 2.67 7.76
N ALA A 49 5.37 3.15 6.85
CA ALA A 49 4.10 3.77 7.19
C ALA A 49 2.98 2.71 7.12
N VAL A 50 1.90 2.95 7.87
CA VAL A 50 0.66 2.20 7.75
C VAL A 50 -0.48 3.18 7.55
N ILE A 51 -1.31 2.93 6.54
CA ILE A 51 -2.54 3.69 6.31
C ILE A 51 -3.74 2.76 6.38
N PHE A 52 -4.87 3.32 6.78
CA PHE A 52 -6.10 2.58 6.99
C PHE A 52 -7.20 3.10 6.06
N GLY A 53 -7.86 2.17 5.39
CA GLY A 53 -9.18 2.35 4.80
C GLY A 53 -10.28 2.03 5.81
N PRO A 54 -11.55 1.96 5.37
CA PRO A 54 -12.68 1.62 6.25
C PRO A 54 -12.57 0.25 6.94
N ARG A 55 -12.07 -0.76 6.23
CA ARG A 55 -11.84 -2.14 6.69
C ARG A 55 -10.49 -2.69 6.21
N SER A 56 -9.76 -1.94 5.40
CA SER A 56 -8.46 -2.30 4.85
C SER A 56 -7.31 -1.58 5.55
N TRP A 57 -6.12 -2.13 5.45
CA TRP A 57 -4.89 -1.45 5.80
C TRP A 57 -3.80 -1.79 4.78
N VAL A 58 -2.84 -0.87 4.64
CA VAL A 58 -1.68 -1.00 3.73
C VAL A 58 -0.45 -0.53 4.50
N SER A 59 0.59 -1.37 4.54
CA SER A 59 1.91 -0.99 5.04
C SER A 59 2.88 -0.82 3.88
N PHE A 60 3.65 0.26 3.88
CA PHE A 60 4.56 0.59 2.78
C PHE A 60 5.82 1.32 3.24
N THR A 61 6.88 1.21 2.44
CA THR A 61 8.08 2.05 2.51
C THR A 61 8.10 3.00 1.32
N ALA A 62 8.97 4.01 1.34
CA ALA A 62 9.12 4.95 0.24
C ALA A 62 10.52 4.91 -0.36
N PHE A 63 10.58 5.03 -1.68
CA PHE A 63 11.82 5.15 -2.44
C PHE A 63 11.74 6.34 -3.41
N LEU A 64 12.85 6.64 -4.08
CA LEU A 64 12.87 7.74 -5.04
C LEU A 64 11.95 7.43 -6.22
N GLY A 65 10.77 8.06 -6.22
CA GLY A 65 9.80 7.95 -7.31
C GLY A 65 8.59 7.05 -7.02
N GLY A 66 8.47 6.46 -5.83
CA GLY A 66 7.36 5.56 -5.54
C GLY A 66 7.31 5.04 -4.11
N ILE A 67 6.40 4.09 -3.91
CA ILE A 67 6.25 3.34 -2.66
C ILE A 67 6.36 1.83 -2.94
N GLU A 68 6.90 1.10 -1.98
CA GLU A 68 6.86 -0.36 -1.97
C GLU A 68 5.85 -0.79 -0.92
N VAL A 69 4.78 -1.47 -1.34
CA VAL A 69 3.79 -2.06 -0.45
C VAL A 69 4.33 -3.38 0.05
N ILE A 70 4.57 -3.45 1.36
CA ILE A 70 5.21 -4.60 2.01
C ILE A 70 4.21 -5.56 2.65
N ASP A 71 3.01 -5.07 2.99
CA ASP A 71 1.97 -5.86 3.61
C ASP A 71 0.59 -5.20 3.38
N VAL A 72 -0.47 -6.01 3.25
CA VAL A 72 -1.86 -5.53 3.12
C VAL A 72 -2.84 -6.43 3.87
N GLY A 73 -4.01 -5.89 4.20
CA GLY A 73 -5.08 -6.71 4.74
C GLY A 73 -6.43 -6.04 4.66
N TRP A 74 -7.46 -6.86 4.86
CA TRP A 74 -8.86 -6.43 4.87
C TRP A 74 -9.64 -7.26 5.88
N ALA A 75 -10.37 -6.59 6.76
CA ALA A 75 -11.11 -7.17 7.88
C ALA A 75 -12.61 -7.31 7.56
N GLY A 76 -12.92 -7.82 6.36
CA GLY A 76 -14.29 -8.08 5.90
C GLY A 76 -14.68 -9.54 6.02
#